data_AF-A0A8H3ALC0-F1
#
_entry.id   AF-A0A8H3ALC0-F1
#
_cell.length_a   1.000
_cell.length_b   1.000
_cell.length_c   1.000
_cell.angle_alpha   90.00
_cell.angle_beta   90.00
_cell.angle_gamma   90.00
#
_symmetry.space_group_name_H-M   'P 1'
#
loop_
_entity.id
_entity.type
_entity.pdbx_description
1 polymer ?
#
loop_
_entity_poly.entity_id
_entity_poly.type
_entity_poly.pdbx_seq_one_letter_code
_entity_poly.pdbx_strand_id
1 'polypeptide(L)'
;MSIDAIPKPFRGPWQGDAKIILGIDIGTTQSNVAFSFLQEGGGQLVHNVSRWPGQEACQQQGKIPTIVWYDTNQRAVAFGAEAQLPTTEEQAEDNGWVLAKHFKLHLYPSDMLARHGLTPDSLPPGVSLSRIYSDFLGYLLHHTKTYFEDRIPDGKSIWEQYSPAMEVVITHPNGWGLREESFLRLAAITAGFSTPDRASSKVRFVSEAEGLVYSCIYDLRDRFQPIAIFLVCDVSDFMAKSTLYSVISALPFLKFEKVDTVCVPSSHNSVDFEVEKFLRTTLAGVDLSPSEVEEHIKTGVKELRFALHDFGGETSDIHIRVGNSYFHNSAIRTRRGRMSISGSIAKGFFDPFIKEITKSVDQQLESHNMWVRDICFAHYPSGEVCK
;
A
#
# COMPACT_ATOMS: atom_id res chain seq x y z
N MET A 1 22.82 -20.46 -33.36
CA MET A 1 23.60 -19.80 -32.28
C MET A 1 22.74 -19.86 -31.04
N SER A 2 23.27 -20.47 -29.97
CA SER A 2 22.60 -20.54 -28.68
C SER A 2 22.30 -19.11 -28.23
N ILE A 3 21.03 -18.79 -27.97
CA ILE A 3 20.67 -17.56 -27.26
C ILE A 3 21.22 -17.76 -25.86
N ASP A 4 22.39 -17.17 -25.57
CA ASP A 4 22.96 -17.24 -24.24
C ASP A 4 21.90 -16.79 -23.24
N ALA A 5 21.53 -17.72 -22.36
CA ALA A 5 20.47 -17.52 -21.40
C ALA A 5 20.83 -16.30 -20.56
N ILE A 6 19.96 -15.29 -20.59
CA ILE A 6 20.09 -14.11 -19.72
C ILE A 6 20.31 -14.64 -18.30
N PRO A 7 21.44 -14.39 -17.59
CA PRO A 7 21.57 -14.67 -16.17
C PRO A 7 20.31 -14.22 -15.45
N LYS A 8 19.58 -15.21 -14.98
CA LYS A 8 18.28 -14.99 -14.38
C LYS A 8 18.53 -14.30 -13.04
N PRO A 9 18.06 -13.06 -12.85
CA PRO A 9 18.26 -12.34 -11.59
C PRO A 9 17.69 -13.18 -10.44
N PHE A 10 18.37 -13.13 -9.29
CA PHE A 10 18.01 -13.88 -8.08
C PHE A 10 18.03 -15.42 -8.24
N ARG A 11 18.82 -15.96 -9.18
CA ARG A 11 19.14 -17.39 -9.24
C ARG A 11 20.49 -17.70 -8.59
N GLY A 12 20.49 -18.73 -7.76
CA GLY A 12 21.70 -19.28 -7.16
C GLY A 12 21.96 -18.77 -5.73
N PRO A 13 22.86 -19.46 -5.02
CA PRO A 13 23.19 -19.13 -3.64
C PRO A 13 23.82 -17.74 -3.54
N TRP A 14 23.48 -17.01 -2.49
CA TRP A 14 24.15 -15.75 -2.17
C TRP A 14 25.66 -15.99 -1.97
N GLN A 15 26.49 -15.15 -2.57
CA GLN A 15 27.95 -15.27 -2.57
C GLN A 15 28.64 -14.15 -1.77
N GLY A 16 27.87 -13.23 -1.19
CA GLY A 16 28.42 -12.12 -0.41
C GLY A 16 28.41 -12.40 1.08
N ASP A 17 28.86 -11.40 1.85
CA ASP A 17 28.78 -11.42 3.31
C ASP A 17 27.33 -11.56 3.79
N ALA A 18 27.16 -12.21 4.94
CA ALA A 18 25.83 -12.35 5.53
C ALA A 18 25.28 -10.99 5.96
N LYS A 19 24.02 -10.71 5.62
CA LYS A 19 23.35 -9.45 5.97
C LYS A 19 21.85 -9.55 6.01
N ILE A 20 21.24 -8.64 6.78
CA ILE A 20 19.79 -8.40 6.78
C ILE A 20 19.49 -7.24 5.83
N ILE A 21 18.51 -7.43 4.97
CA ILE A 21 17.93 -6.37 4.13
C ILE A 21 16.46 -6.22 4.48
N LEU A 22 16.01 -4.98 4.69
CA LEU A 22 14.60 -4.62 4.86
C LEU A 22 14.14 -3.81 3.65
N GLY A 23 12.99 -4.17 3.09
CA GLY A 23 12.25 -3.37 2.11
C GLY A 23 10.99 -2.81 2.76
N ILE A 24 10.79 -1.50 2.71
CA ILE A 24 9.66 -0.82 3.33
C ILE A 24 8.92 -0.02 2.27
N ASP A 25 7.63 -0.30 2.13
CA ASP A 25 6.72 0.50 1.34
C ASP A 25 5.76 1.24 2.26
N ILE A 26 5.91 2.56 2.37
CA ILE A 26 5.00 3.40 3.15
C ILE A 26 3.97 3.97 2.20
N GLY A 27 2.85 3.30 1.96
CA GLY A 27 1.77 3.85 1.13
C GLY A 27 0.91 4.86 1.88
N THR A 28 0.06 5.60 1.15
CA THR A 28 -0.80 6.63 1.74
C THR A 28 -1.87 6.04 2.67
N THR A 29 -2.40 4.87 2.34
CA THR A 29 -3.42 4.15 3.14
C THR A 29 -2.91 2.87 3.77
N GLN A 30 -2.04 2.15 3.08
CA GLN A 30 -1.49 0.87 3.51
C GLN A 30 0.02 0.88 3.31
N SER A 31 0.74 0.24 4.22
CA SER A 31 2.18 0.03 4.16
C SER A 31 2.48 -1.46 4.16
N ASN A 32 3.68 -1.84 3.72
CA ASN A 32 4.16 -3.22 3.72
C ASN A 32 5.64 -3.25 4.09
N VAL A 33 6.07 -4.33 4.76
CA VAL A 33 7.48 -4.57 5.05
C VAL A 33 7.84 -5.98 4.62
N ALA A 34 8.94 -6.08 3.90
CA ALA A 34 9.57 -7.34 3.54
C ALA A 34 11.00 -7.37 4.06
N PHE A 35 11.52 -8.56 4.32
CA PHE A 35 12.92 -8.73 4.70
C PHE A 35 13.55 -9.94 4.01
N SER A 36 14.87 -9.92 3.95
CA SER A 36 15.67 -11.08 3.54
C SER A 36 16.89 -11.18 4.45
N PHE A 37 17.15 -12.37 4.96
CA PHE A 37 18.45 -12.70 5.55
C PHE A 37 19.27 -13.44 4.49
N LEU A 38 20.30 -12.77 4.00
CA LEU A 38 21.22 -13.33 3.02
C LEU A 38 22.38 -13.98 3.77
N GLN A 39 22.64 -15.25 3.49
CA GLN A 39 23.76 -16.00 4.05
C GLN A 39 24.54 -16.63 2.91
N GLU A 40 25.88 -16.64 3.01
CA GLU A 40 26.73 -17.27 2.00
C GLU A 40 26.32 -18.72 1.76
N GLY A 41 26.16 -19.12 0.50
CA GLY A 41 25.65 -20.44 0.14
C GLY A 41 24.12 -20.60 0.26
N GLY A 42 23.43 -19.66 0.90
CA GLY A 42 21.99 -19.67 1.17
C GLY A 42 21.14 -19.13 0.01
N GLY A 43 19.85 -19.46 0.03
CA GLY A 43 18.87 -18.95 -0.93
C GLY A 43 18.50 -17.48 -0.70
N GLN A 44 18.22 -16.74 -1.77
CA GLN A 44 17.79 -15.34 -1.72
C GLN A 44 16.26 -15.26 -1.59
N LEU A 45 15.75 -15.63 -0.42
CA LEU A 45 14.31 -15.65 -0.12
C LEU A 45 13.85 -14.32 0.48
N VAL A 46 12.74 -13.81 -0.04
CA VAL A 46 12.07 -12.61 0.48
C VAL A 46 10.90 -13.07 1.36
N HIS A 47 10.85 -12.52 2.57
CA HIS A 47 9.81 -12.79 3.55
C HIS A 47 8.98 -11.53 3.76
N ASN A 48 7.70 -11.57 3.41
CA ASN A 48 6.76 -10.52 3.77
C ASN A 48 6.38 -10.65 5.25
N VAL A 49 6.37 -9.53 5.96
CA VAL A 49 5.85 -9.46 7.33
C VAL A 49 4.34 -9.52 7.24
N SER A 50 3.78 -10.66 7.64
CA SER A 50 2.35 -10.96 7.46
C SER A 50 1.54 -10.94 8.75
N ARG A 51 2.21 -10.91 9.90
CA ARG A 51 1.56 -10.86 11.21
C ARG A 51 1.81 -9.51 11.86
N TRP A 52 0.75 -8.70 11.88
CA TRP A 52 0.72 -7.40 12.54
C TRP A 52 -0.28 -7.42 13.73
N PRO A 53 -0.02 -6.67 14.81
CA PRO A 53 -0.98 -6.47 15.88
C PRO A 53 -2.34 -5.96 15.37
N GLY A 54 -3.44 -6.51 15.88
CA GLY A 54 -4.79 -6.13 15.45
C GLY A 54 -5.24 -6.72 14.12
N GLN A 55 -4.45 -7.63 13.51
CA GLN A 55 -4.82 -8.39 12.30
C GLN A 55 -4.85 -9.91 12.55
N GLU A 56 -5.13 -10.36 13.77
CA GLU A 56 -5.08 -11.78 14.13
C GLU A 56 -6.05 -12.64 13.30
N ALA A 57 -7.13 -12.05 12.77
CA ALA A 57 -8.09 -12.71 11.88
C ALA A 57 -7.71 -12.65 10.38
N CYS A 58 -6.85 -11.71 9.97
CA CYS A 58 -6.50 -11.42 8.57
C CYS A 58 -5.00 -11.60 8.26
N GLN A 59 -4.34 -12.55 8.94
CA GLN A 59 -2.88 -12.80 8.96
C GLN A 59 -2.20 -13.07 7.59
N GLN A 60 -2.91 -13.01 6.47
CA GLN A 60 -2.42 -13.41 5.15
C GLN A 60 -2.10 -12.22 4.23
N GLN A 61 -2.47 -10.98 4.59
CA GLN A 61 -2.44 -9.87 3.63
C GLN A 61 -1.10 -9.11 3.56
N GLY A 62 -0.24 -9.21 4.58
CA GLY A 62 1.06 -8.51 4.61
C GLY A 62 1.01 -6.98 4.75
N LYS A 63 -0.18 -6.39 4.55
CA LYS A 63 -0.39 -4.94 4.57
C LYS A 63 -0.84 -4.47 5.95
N ILE A 64 -0.30 -3.33 6.37
CA ILE A 64 -0.68 -2.64 7.59
C ILE A 64 -1.24 -1.25 7.24
N PRO A 65 -2.38 -0.83 7.81
CA PRO A 65 -2.86 0.54 7.61
C PRO A 65 -1.82 1.61 7.97
N THR A 66 -1.72 2.68 7.18
CA THR A 66 -0.79 3.79 7.42
C THR A 66 -1.45 4.86 8.30
N ILE A 67 -1.76 4.49 9.55
CA ILE A 67 -2.45 5.37 10.49
C ILE A 67 -1.85 5.29 11.90
N VAL A 68 -1.97 6.38 12.66
CA VAL A 68 -1.49 6.48 14.05
C VAL A 68 -2.45 7.35 14.88
N TRP A 69 -2.89 6.87 16.04
CA TRP A 69 -3.60 7.67 17.03
C TRP A 69 -2.62 8.37 17.97
N TYR A 70 -2.87 9.65 18.25
CA TYR A 70 -2.13 10.44 19.23
C TYR A 70 -3.03 10.87 20.39
N ASP A 71 -2.58 10.66 21.62
CA ASP A 71 -3.26 11.14 22.83
C ASP A 71 -3.11 12.66 23.00
N THR A 72 -3.82 13.21 23.99
CA THR A 72 -3.77 14.64 24.35
C THR A 72 -2.38 15.10 24.83
N ASN A 73 -1.49 14.16 25.18
CA ASN A 73 -0.09 14.42 25.53
C ASN A 73 0.86 14.24 24.34
N GLN A 74 0.33 14.15 23.11
CA GLN A 74 1.09 14.00 21.87
C GLN A 74 1.90 12.70 21.80
N ARG A 75 1.46 11.64 22.49
CA ARG A 75 2.06 10.31 22.43
C ARG A 75 1.28 9.45 21.46
N ALA A 76 2.00 8.73 20.60
CA ALA A 76 1.39 7.71 19.76
C ALA A 76 0.91 6.55 20.65
N VAL A 77 -0.35 6.15 20.52
CA VAL A 77 -1.02 5.19 21.41
C VAL A 77 -1.58 3.96 20.70
N ALA A 78 -1.82 4.05 19.39
CA ALA A 78 -2.21 2.91 18.56
C ALA A 78 -1.80 3.15 17.12
N PHE A 79 -1.39 2.09 16.43
CA PHE A 79 -0.84 2.13 15.07
C PHE A 79 -1.62 1.22 14.12
N GLY A 80 -1.53 1.43 12.81
CA GLY A 80 -1.95 0.42 11.84
C GLY A 80 -3.31 -0.23 12.07
N ALA A 81 -3.34 -1.55 12.20
CA ALA A 81 -4.61 -2.28 12.34
C ALA A 81 -5.21 -2.23 13.76
N GLU A 82 -4.38 -2.23 14.80
CA GLU A 82 -4.83 -2.00 16.19
C GLU A 82 -5.55 -0.64 16.33
N ALA A 83 -5.15 0.37 15.53
CA ALA A 83 -5.81 1.67 15.47
C ALA A 83 -7.22 1.65 14.84
N GLN A 84 -7.61 0.55 14.18
CA GLN A 84 -8.94 0.37 13.58
C GLN A 84 -9.85 -0.56 14.39
N LEU A 85 -9.36 -1.10 15.52
CA LEU A 85 -10.16 -1.95 16.39
C LEU A 85 -11.30 -1.12 17.00
N PRO A 86 -12.53 -1.66 17.11
CA PRO A 86 -13.65 -0.94 17.71
C PRO A 86 -13.33 -0.42 19.12
N THR A 87 -12.64 -1.21 19.93
CA THR A 87 -12.21 -0.81 21.29
C THR A 87 -11.24 0.37 21.27
N THR A 88 -10.40 0.48 20.25
CA THR A 88 -9.46 1.59 20.09
C THR A 88 -10.16 2.85 19.60
N GLU A 89 -11.13 2.71 18.68
CA GLU A 89 -11.99 3.81 18.23
C GLU A 89 -12.80 4.38 19.41
N GLU A 90 -13.39 3.52 20.26
CA GLU A 90 -14.09 3.92 21.49
C GLU A 90 -13.15 4.66 22.46
N GLN A 91 -11.93 4.14 22.70
CA GLN A 91 -10.93 4.81 23.53
C GLN A 91 -10.50 6.16 22.95
N ALA A 92 -10.38 6.27 21.64
CA ALA A 92 -10.02 7.51 20.97
C ALA A 92 -11.10 8.58 21.16
N GLU A 93 -12.38 8.19 21.06
CA GLU A 93 -13.52 9.07 21.30
C GLU A 93 -13.59 9.51 22.77
N ASP A 94 -13.50 8.57 23.71
CA ASP A 94 -13.59 8.86 25.16
C ASP A 94 -12.45 9.75 25.68
N ASN A 95 -11.25 9.60 25.12
CA ASN A 95 -10.04 10.27 25.59
C ASN A 95 -9.57 11.43 24.70
N GLY A 96 -10.34 11.76 23.66
CA GLY A 96 -10.05 12.87 22.74
C GLY A 96 -8.74 12.68 21.95
N TRP A 97 -8.46 11.47 21.50
CA TRP A 97 -7.30 11.19 20.65
C TRP A 97 -7.52 11.75 19.24
N VAL A 98 -6.42 12.03 18.54
CA VAL A 98 -6.45 12.57 17.16
C VAL A 98 -5.76 11.62 16.20
N LEU A 99 -6.44 11.27 15.13
CA LEU A 99 -5.96 10.33 14.11
C LEU A 99 -5.05 11.03 13.11
N ALA A 100 -3.80 10.60 13.01
CA ALA A 100 -2.96 10.87 11.86
C ALA A 100 -3.23 9.81 10.78
N LYS A 101 -3.78 10.23 9.65
CA LYS A 101 -3.99 9.42 8.44
C LYS A 101 -3.59 10.23 7.20
N HIS A 102 -3.28 9.54 6.10
CA HIS A 102 -2.86 10.15 4.83
C HIS A 102 -1.73 11.18 4.97
N PHE A 103 -0.93 11.09 6.04
CA PHE A 103 0.11 12.06 6.35
C PHE A 103 1.20 12.08 5.27
N LYS A 104 1.31 11.02 4.47
CA LYS A 104 2.16 10.96 3.27
C LYS A 104 1.87 12.09 2.29
N LEU A 105 0.62 12.54 2.17
CA LEU A 105 0.24 13.66 1.29
C LEU A 105 0.91 14.98 1.66
N HIS A 106 1.34 15.16 2.92
CA HIS A 106 2.08 16.37 3.33
C HIS A 106 3.49 16.47 2.75
N LEU A 107 4.05 15.36 2.26
CA LEU A 107 5.33 15.35 1.54
C LEU A 107 5.17 15.52 0.04
N TYR A 108 3.94 15.49 -0.49
CA TYR A 108 3.73 15.74 -1.91
C TYR A 108 4.00 17.22 -2.24
N PRO A 109 4.67 17.51 -3.36
CA PRO A 109 4.83 18.88 -3.84
C PRO A 109 3.47 19.57 -3.99
N SER A 110 3.37 20.85 -3.58
CA SER A 110 2.10 21.58 -3.55
C SER A 110 1.45 21.71 -4.94
N ASP A 111 2.25 21.80 -6.00
CA ASP A 111 1.79 21.80 -7.39
C ASP A 111 1.18 20.45 -7.80
N MET A 112 1.69 19.34 -7.27
CA MET A 112 1.13 18.01 -7.51
C MET A 112 -0.21 17.86 -6.79
N LEU A 113 -0.30 18.28 -5.52
CA LEU A 113 -1.55 18.28 -4.76
C LEU A 113 -2.63 19.11 -5.47
N ALA A 114 -2.30 20.34 -5.89
CA ALA A 114 -3.22 21.23 -6.58
C ALA A 114 -3.69 20.66 -7.93
N ARG A 115 -2.78 20.09 -8.74
CA ARG A 115 -3.12 19.46 -10.03
C ARG A 115 -4.09 18.29 -9.89
N HIS A 116 -4.04 17.59 -8.76
CA HIS A 116 -4.83 16.39 -8.50
C HIS A 116 -6.03 16.64 -7.56
N GLY A 117 -6.25 17.88 -7.12
CA GLY A 117 -7.34 18.22 -6.19
C GLY A 117 -7.21 17.53 -4.82
N LEU A 118 -5.99 17.19 -4.39
CA LEU A 118 -5.74 16.49 -3.14
C LEU A 118 -5.49 17.49 -2.01
N THR A 119 -6.22 17.34 -0.90
CA THR A 119 -6.02 18.14 0.31
C THR A 119 -5.54 17.23 1.44
N PRO A 120 -4.33 17.44 1.99
CA PRO A 120 -3.85 16.65 3.12
C PRO A 120 -4.72 16.89 4.36
N ASP A 121 -5.01 15.81 5.11
CA ASP A 121 -5.67 15.90 6.41
C ASP A 121 -4.86 16.75 7.40
N SER A 122 -5.51 17.42 8.36
CA SER A 122 -4.78 18.15 9.40
C SER A 122 -3.96 17.20 10.26
N LEU A 123 -2.74 17.60 10.62
CA LEU A 123 -1.91 16.83 11.55
C LEU A 123 -2.44 16.95 12.98
N PRO A 124 -2.22 15.94 13.85
CA PRO A 124 -2.53 16.04 15.26
C PRO A 124 -1.88 17.29 15.90
N PRO A 125 -2.59 18.04 16.76
CA PRO A 125 -2.06 19.26 17.37
C PRO A 125 -0.73 19.03 18.10
N GLY A 126 0.29 19.83 17.76
CA GLY A 126 1.62 19.74 18.36
C GLY A 126 2.49 18.57 17.87
N VAL A 127 1.96 17.67 17.04
CA VAL A 127 2.72 16.55 16.47
C VAL A 127 3.22 16.93 15.08
N SER A 128 4.54 16.92 14.89
CA SER A 128 5.14 17.22 13.59
C SER A 128 5.06 16.02 12.64
N LEU A 129 5.07 16.28 11.33
CA LEU A 129 5.10 15.22 10.32
C LEU A 129 6.30 14.27 10.49
N SER A 130 7.47 14.81 10.84
CA SER A 130 8.69 14.02 11.11
C SER A 130 8.48 13.04 12.26
N ARG A 131 7.77 13.47 13.32
CA ARG A 131 7.44 12.61 14.44
C ARG A 131 6.47 11.50 14.05
N ILE A 132 5.44 11.80 13.25
CA ILE A 132 4.49 10.79 12.74
C ILE A 132 5.22 9.71 11.94
N TYR A 133 6.09 10.12 11.01
CA TYR A 133 6.90 9.17 10.25
C TYR A 133 7.85 8.36 11.13
N SER A 134 8.51 8.98 12.11
CA SER A 134 9.47 8.30 12.99
C SER A 134 8.77 7.30 13.92
N ASP A 135 7.62 7.67 14.50
CA ASP A 135 6.82 6.80 15.36
C ASP A 135 6.30 5.60 14.55
N PHE A 136 5.76 5.84 13.35
CA PHE A 136 5.25 4.78 12.47
C PHE A 136 6.37 3.86 11.97
N LEU A 137 7.51 4.40 11.55
CA LEU A 137 8.69 3.62 11.17
C LEU A 137 9.22 2.80 12.35
N GLY A 138 9.22 3.35 13.56
CA GLY A 138 9.63 2.64 14.78
C GLY A 138 8.71 1.46 15.08
N TYR A 139 7.40 1.65 14.92
CA TYR A 139 6.41 0.58 14.99
C TYR A 139 6.70 -0.54 13.97
N LEU A 140 6.93 -0.18 12.69
CA LEU A 140 7.27 -1.15 11.65
C LEU A 140 8.55 -1.93 11.98
N LEU A 141 9.61 -1.26 12.45
CA LEU A 141 10.86 -1.91 12.83
C LEU A 141 10.67 -2.90 13.98
N HIS A 142 9.94 -2.49 15.03
CA HIS A 142 9.72 -3.30 16.22
C HIS A 142 8.98 -4.61 15.90
N HIS A 143 7.91 -4.54 15.11
CA HIS A 143 7.15 -5.74 14.74
C HIS A 143 7.87 -6.57 13.68
N THR A 144 8.60 -5.95 12.75
CA THR A 144 9.46 -6.67 11.80
C THR A 144 10.53 -7.47 12.53
N LYS A 145 11.18 -6.88 13.54
CA LYS A 145 12.14 -7.58 14.41
C LYS A 145 11.48 -8.80 15.07
N THR A 146 10.34 -8.59 15.75
CA THR A 146 9.64 -9.69 16.44
C THR A 146 9.26 -10.82 15.48
N TYR A 147 8.73 -10.47 14.31
CA TYR A 147 8.38 -11.45 13.27
C TYR A 147 9.60 -12.17 12.70
N PHE A 148 10.72 -11.46 12.51
CA PHE A 148 11.99 -12.05 12.07
C PHE A 148 12.50 -13.08 13.08
N GLU A 149 12.54 -12.70 14.37
CA GLU A 149 13.02 -13.55 15.45
C GLU A 149 12.22 -14.85 15.59
N ASP A 150 10.91 -14.79 15.33
CA ASP A 150 10.02 -15.94 15.34
C ASP A 150 10.13 -16.81 14.07
N ARG A 151 10.37 -16.20 12.91
CA ARG A 151 10.29 -16.88 11.61
C ARG A 151 11.62 -17.49 11.16
N ILE A 152 12.73 -16.86 11.52
CA ILE A 152 14.07 -17.29 11.11
C ILE A 152 14.68 -18.17 12.21
N PRO A 153 15.20 -19.37 11.89
CA PRO A 153 15.96 -20.18 12.84
C PRO A 153 17.11 -19.38 13.44
N ASP A 154 17.28 -19.44 14.76
CA ASP A 154 18.23 -18.60 15.50
C ASP A 154 18.05 -17.08 15.31
N GLY A 155 16.84 -16.66 14.93
CA GLY A 155 16.52 -15.30 14.50
C GLY A 155 16.90 -14.21 15.51
N LYS A 156 16.82 -14.48 16.82
CA LYS A 156 17.28 -13.55 17.86
C LYS A 156 18.77 -13.25 17.77
N SER A 157 19.58 -14.31 17.74
CA SER A 157 21.04 -14.18 17.63
C SER A 157 21.44 -13.54 16.30
N ILE A 158 20.78 -13.92 15.21
CA ILE A 158 21.03 -13.35 13.88
C ILE A 158 20.66 -11.88 13.85
N TRP A 159 19.50 -11.50 14.39
CA TRP A 159 19.10 -10.10 14.44
C TRP A 159 20.10 -9.26 15.24
N GLU A 160 20.45 -9.68 16.45
CA GLU A 160 21.44 -8.97 17.28
C GLU A 160 22.79 -8.79 16.58
N GLN A 161 23.25 -9.82 15.86
CA GLN A 161 24.52 -9.79 15.14
C GLN A 161 24.50 -8.89 13.89
N TYR A 162 23.42 -8.95 13.10
CA TYR A 162 23.39 -8.35 11.76
C TYR A 162 22.55 -7.07 11.66
N SER A 163 21.62 -6.80 12.59
CA SER A 163 20.82 -5.56 12.59
C SER A 163 21.66 -4.28 12.66
N PRO A 164 22.81 -4.22 13.38
CA PRO A 164 23.64 -3.02 13.36
C PRO A 164 24.21 -2.69 11.99
N ALA A 165 24.27 -3.66 11.07
CA ALA A 165 24.77 -3.54 9.70
C ALA A 165 23.68 -3.64 8.63
N MET A 166 22.40 -3.73 9.02
CA MET A 166 21.31 -3.95 8.07
C MET A 166 21.19 -2.84 7.03
N GLU A 167 20.78 -3.22 5.82
CA GLU A 167 20.44 -2.31 4.75
C GLU A 167 18.91 -2.15 4.69
N VAL A 168 18.45 -0.93 4.51
CA VAL A 168 17.03 -0.58 4.46
C VAL A 168 16.78 0.12 3.14
N VAL A 169 15.82 -0.40 2.39
CA VAL A 169 15.36 0.17 1.13
C VAL A 169 13.94 0.67 1.35
N ILE A 170 13.72 1.97 1.23
CA ILE A 170 12.40 2.58 1.38
C ILE A 170 11.90 2.98 -0.01
N THR A 171 10.71 2.53 -0.40
CA THR A 171 10.07 3.00 -1.63
C THR A 171 9.47 4.39 -1.42
N HIS A 172 9.47 5.20 -2.48
CA HIS A 172 8.78 6.49 -2.47
C HIS A 172 8.08 6.76 -3.80
N PRO A 173 7.09 7.68 -3.82
CA PRO A 173 6.42 8.06 -5.04
C PRO A 173 7.38 8.48 -6.16
N ASN A 174 6.99 8.13 -7.38
CA ASN A 174 7.64 8.64 -8.58
C ASN A 174 7.69 10.17 -8.56
N GLY A 175 8.88 10.73 -8.78
CA GLY A 175 9.10 12.18 -8.82
C GLY A 175 9.52 12.81 -7.48
N TRP A 176 9.54 12.05 -6.39
CA TRP A 176 10.24 12.48 -5.18
C TRP A 176 11.76 12.43 -5.42
N GLY A 177 12.49 13.32 -4.74
CA GLY A 177 13.94 13.43 -4.90
C GLY A 177 14.64 13.66 -3.57
N LEU A 178 15.80 14.31 -3.64
CA LEU A 178 16.72 14.43 -2.50
C LEU A 178 16.09 15.05 -1.25
N ARG A 179 15.11 15.95 -1.40
CA ARG A 179 14.44 16.60 -0.26
C ARG A 179 13.62 15.58 0.53
N GLU A 180 12.75 14.85 -0.15
CA GLU A 180 11.87 13.87 0.48
C GLU A 180 12.66 12.64 0.97
N GLU A 181 13.68 12.20 0.21
CA GLU A 181 14.61 11.17 0.67
C GLU A 181 15.35 11.60 1.95
N SER A 182 15.80 12.85 2.02
CA SER A 182 16.47 13.37 3.22
C SER A 182 15.54 13.39 4.41
N PHE A 183 14.27 13.77 4.21
CA PHE A 183 13.24 13.71 5.24
C PHE A 183 13.01 12.28 5.74
N LEU A 184 12.79 11.33 4.83
CA LEU A 184 12.57 9.92 5.18
C LEU A 184 13.78 9.31 5.86
N ARG A 185 15.00 9.66 5.42
CA ARG A 185 16.24 9.19 6.03
C ARG A 185 16.38 9.66 7.48
N LEU A 186 16.03 10.92 7.77
CA LEU A 186 16.02 11.44 9.14
C LEU A 186 14.98 10.75 10.01
N ALA A 187 13.79 10.47 9.48
CA ALA A 187 12.77 9.71 10.20
C ALA A 187 13.23 8.28 10.47
N ALA A 188 13.88 7.61 9.51
CA ALA A 188 14.43 6.27 9.68
C ALA A 188 15.55 6.21 10.73
N ILE A 189 16.42 7.23 10.78
CA ILE A 189 17.43 7.37 11.85
C ILE A 189 16.74 7.48 13.21
N THR A 190 15.74 8.36 13.32
CA THR A 190 15.01 8.59 14.59
C THR A 190 14.27 7.34 15.05
N ALA A 191 13.73 6.56 14.10
CA ALA A 191 13.07 5.28 14.34
C ALA A 191 14.03 4.13 14.69
N GLY A 192 15.35 4.33 14.62
CA GLY A 192 16.36 3.34 15.01
C GLY A 192 16.83 2.41 13.89
N PHE A 193 16.53 2.69 12.62
CA PHE A 193 17.02 1.88 11.50
C PHE A 193 18.52 2.04 11.22
N SER A 194 19.08 3.20 11.54
CA SER A 194 20.51 3.49 11.33
C SER A 194 20.96 4.61 12.25
N THR A 195 22.27 4.73 12.45
CA THR A 195 22.91 5.90 13.05
C THR A 195 23.13 6.99 11.99
N PRO A 196 23.24 8.27 12.38
CA PRO A 196 23.47 9.39 11.45
C PRO A 196 24.70 9.21 10.54
N ASP A 197 25.80 8.65 11.07
CA ASP A 197 27.06 8.43 10.35
C ASP A 197 26.99 7.33 9.29
N ARG A 198 26.00 6.42 9.39
CA ARG A 198 25.85 5.25 8.50
C ARG A 198 24.63 5.33 7.60
N ALA A 199 23.73 6.28 7.83
CA ALA A 199 22.45 6.33 7.16
C ALA A 199 22.56 6.54 5.65
N SER A 200 23.59 7.25 5.17
CA SER A 200 23.81 7.49 3.74
C SER A 200 24.13 6.22 2.96
N SER A 201 24.79 5.24 3.57
CA SER A 201 25.11 3.96 2.94
C SER A 201 24.05 2.89 3.18
N LYS A 202 23.33 2.95 4.31
CA LYS A 202 22.38 1.92 4.74
C LYS A 202 20.94 2.19 4.37
N VAL A 203 20.50 3.44 4.36
CA VAL A 203 19.13 3.81 4.02
C VAL A 203 19.10 4.28 2.57
N ARG A 204 18.66 3.38 1.71
CA ARG A 204 18.57 3.56 0.27
C ARG A 204 17.12 3.75 -0.14
N PHE A 205 16.96 4.34 -1.31
CA PHE A 205 15.67 4.69 -1.85
C PHE A 205 15.52 4.11 -3.25
N VAL A 206 14.29 3.76 -3.58
CA VAL A 206 13.89 3.31 -4.91
C VAL A 206 12.50 3.88 -5.16
N SER A 207 12.17 4.21 -6.40
CA SER A 207 10.79 4.61 -6.69
C SER A 207 9.83 3.43 -6.54
N GLU A 208 8.57 3.71 -6.20
CA GLU A 208 7.48 2.71 -6.16
C GLU A 208 7.43 1.91 -7.48
N ALA A 209 7.52 2.58 -8.63
CA ALA A 209 7.50 1.91 -9.93
C ALA A 209 8.72 1.00 -10.13
N GLU A 210 9.93 1.43 -9.79
CA GLU A 210 11.12 0.56 -9.84
C GLU A 210 11.02 -0.63 -8.87
N GLY A 211 10.52 -0.41 -7.66
CA GLY A 211 10.26 -1.47 -6.68
C GLY A 211 9.34 -2.55 -7.24
N LEU A 212 8.27 -2.14 -7.93
CA LEU A 212 7.35 -3.04 -8.62
C LEU A 212 8.02 -3.81 -9.76
N VAL A 213 8.90 -3.17 -10.54
CA VAL A 213 9.71 -3.89 -11.54
C VAL A 213 10.53 -4.99 -10.89
N TYR A 214 11.23 -4.70 -9.80
CA TYR A 214 12.02 -5.70 -9.08
C TYR A 214 11.14 -6.83 -8.52
N SER A 215 9.94 -6.52 -8.02
CA SER A 215 8.97 -7.53 -7.59
C SER A 215 8.54 -8.42 -8.76
N CYS A 216 8.17 -7.85 -9.90
CA CYS A 216 7.77 -8.62 -11.08
C CYS A 216 8.91 -9.50 -11.59
N ILE A 217 10.15 -9.01 -11.59
CA ILE A 217 11.32 -9.81 -11.93
C ILE A 217 11.53 -10.96 -10.94
N TYR A 218 11.34 -10.69 -9.65
CA TYR A 218 11.47 -11.68 -8.59
C TYR A 218 10.40 -12.78 -8.65
N ASP A 219 9.17 -12.43 -8.99
CA ASP A 219 8.05 -13.38 -9.07
C ASP A 219 8.02 -14.13 -10.40
N LEU A 220 8.29 -13.43 -11.49
CA LEU A 220 8.25 -13.98 -12.83
C LEU A 220 9.56 -14.64 -13.23
N ARG A 221 10.60 -14.75 -12.38
CA ARG A 221 12.00 -15.19 -12.64
C ARG A 221 12.29 -15.87 -13.99
N ASP A 222 11.52 -16.89 -14.33
CA ASP A 222 11.70 -17.73 -15.52
C ASP A 222 10.95 -17.28 -16.78
N ARG A 223 9.91 -16.49 -16.61
CA ARG A 223 9.02 -15.97 -17.64
C ARG A 223 9.28 -14.51 -17.97
N PHE A 224 10.00 -13.77 -17.10
CA PHE A 224 10.30 -12.37 -17.37
C PHE A 224 11.22 -12.25 -18.59
N GLN A 225 10.69 -11.75 -19.70
CA GLN A 225 11.43 -11.52 -20.93
C GLN A 225 11.23 -10.08 -21.39
N PRO A 226 12.01 -9.14 -20.82
CA PRO A 226 11.94 -7.74 -21.20
C PRO A 226 12.64 -7.57 -22.55
N ILE A 227 11.88 -7.63 -23.66
CA ILE A 227 12.48 -7.59 -25.01
C ILE A 227 12.72 -6.15 -25.49
N ALA A 228 11.92 -5.18 -25.03
CA ALA A 228 12.13 -3.78 -25.37
C ALA A 228 11.50 -2.84 -24.35
N ILE A 229 10.22 -3.04 -24.04
CA ILE A 229 9.39 -2.08 -23.30
C ILE A 229 8.42 -2.84 -22.41
N PHE A 230 8.23 -2.37 -21.18
CA PHE A 230 7.19 -2.85 -20.27
C PHE A 230 6.51 -1.68 -19.56
N LEU A 231 5.25 -1.88 -19.19
CA LEU A 231 4.44 -0.89 -18.47
C LEU A 231 4.22 -1.36 -17.04
N VAL A 232 4.39 -0.46 -16.07
CA VAL A 232 4.05 -0.71 -14.67
C VAL A 232 2.88 0.15 -14.27
N CYS A 233 1.81 -0.48 -13.77
CA CYS A 233 0.64 0.21 -13.26
C CYS A 233 0.56 0.05 -11.74
N ASP A 234 0.77 1.15 -11.02
CA ASP A 234 0.62 1.27 -9.56
C ASP A 234 -0.69 1.97 -9.23
N VAL A 235 -1.62 1.26 -8.61
CA VAL A 235 -2.97 1.77 -8.33
C VAL A 235 -3.19 1.83 -6.83
N SER A 236 -3.44 3.04 -6.34
CA SER A 236 -3.75 3.34 -4.94
C SER A 236 -5.12 4.00 -4.82
N ASP A 237 -5.61 4.11 -3.58
CA ASP A 237 -6.89 4.75 -3.26
C ASP A 237 -6.97 6.22 -3.70
N PHE A 238 -5.82 6.87 -3.92
CA PHE A 238 -5.74 8.29 -4.28
C PHE A 238 -5.29 8.55 -5.71
N MET A 239 -4.53 7.61 -6.29
CA MET A 239 -3.89 7.82 -7.58
C MET A 239 -3.56 6.49 -8.24
N ALA A 240 -3.84 6.39 -9.53
CA ALA A 240 -3.26 5.40 -10.41
C ALA A 240 -2.09 6.02 -11.17
N LYS A 241 -0.93 5.35 -11.17
CA LYS A 241 0.29 5.77 -11.85
C LYS A 241 0.66 4.70 -12.85
N SER A 242 0.85 5.11 -14.09
CA SER A 242 1.35 4.24 -15.17
C SER A 242 2.73 4.73 -15.56
N THR A 243 3.73 3.86 -15.45
CA THR A 243 5.13 4.18 -15.76
C THR A 243 5.64 3.27 -16.85
N LEU A 244 6.05 3.88 -17.96
CA LEU A 244 6.59 3.18 -19.12
C LEU A 244 8.10 3.10 -19.01
N TYR A 245 8.65 1.90 -19.18
CA TYR A 245 10.09 1.65 -19.13
C TYR A 245 10.60 1.05 -20.42
N SER A 246 11.78 1.50 -20.83
CA SER A 246 12.57 0.94 -21.93
C SER A 246 13.76 0.17 -21.38
N VAL A 247 14.05 -1.00 -21.94
CA VAL A 247 15.11 -1.89 -21.50
C VAL A 247 16.39 -1.53 -22.24
N ILE A 248 17.37 -1.00 -21.52
CA ILE A 248 18.68 -0.61 -22.07
C ILE A 248 19.55 -1.85 -22.26
N SER A 249 19.57 -2.73 -21.25
CA SER A 249 20.33 -3.98 -21.31
C SER A 249 19.68 -5.01 -20.42
N ALA A 250 19.63 -6.27 -20.87
CA ALA A 250 19.28 -7.38 -20.02
C ALA A 250 20.49 -7.95 -19.25
N LEU A 251 21.72 -7.58 -19.64
CA LEU A 251 22.96 -8.23 -19.20
C LEU A 251 24.11 -7.27 -18.83
N PRO A 252 24.94 -7.63 -17.83
CA PRO A 252 24.82 -8.77 -16.89
C PRO A 252 23.70 -8.60 -15.84
N PHE A 253 23.16 -7.38 -15.73
CA PHE A 253 22.00 -7.05 -14.91
C PHE A 253 20.98 -6.32 -15.77
N LEU A 254 19.70 -6.45 -15.44
CA LEU A 254 18.66 -5.69 -16.08
C LEU A 254 18.87 -4.19 -15.80
N LYS A 255 19.01 -3.42 -16.87
CA LYS A 255 19.05 -1.96 -16.87
C LYS A 255 17.88 -1.48 -17.71
N PHE A 256 17.10 -0.58 -17.13
CA PHE A 256 15.98 0.05 -17.79
C PHE A 256 15.98 1.54 -17.47
N GLU A 257 15.40 2.32 -18.36
CA GLU A 257 15.16 3.74 -18.16
C GLU A 257 13.68 4.04 -18.24
N LYS A 258 13.27 5.04 -17.46
CA LYS A 258 11.92 5.55 -17.48
C LYS A 258 11.71 6.38 -18.74
N VAL A 259 10.74 5.99 -19.56
CA VAL A 259 10.35 6.72 -20.76
C VAL A 259 9.35 7.82 -20.39
N ASP A 260 8.28 7.43 -19.70
CA ASP A 260 7.18 8.34 -19.36
C ASP A 260 6.44 7.90 -18.09
N THR A 261 5.73 8.82 -17.44
CA THR A 261 4.86 8.53 -16.30
C THR A 261 3.61 9.38 -16.35
N VAL A 262 2.45 8.72 -16.32
CA VAL A 262 1.14 9.37 -16.28
C VAL A 262 0.45 9.04 -14.96
N CYS A 263 -0.12 10.06 -14.34
CA CYS A 263 -0.85 9.97 -13.07
C CYS A 263 -2.32 10.34 -13.29
N VAL A 264 -3.21 9.45 -12.87
CA VAL A 264 -4.67 9.63 -12.85
C VAL A 264 -5.11 9.73 -11.39
N PRO A 265 -5.63 10.87 -10.92
CA PRO A 265 -6.14 10.99 -9.57
C PRO A 265 -7.45 10.23 -9.39
N SER A 266 -7.62 9.59 -8.24
CA SER A 266 -8.83 8.81 -7.92
C SER A 266 -9.94 9.65 -7.27
N SER A 267 -9.74 10.95 -7.04
CA SER A 267 -10.55 11.75 -6.10
C SER A 267 -12.04 11.86 -6.44
N HIS A 268 -12.44 11.77 -7.71
CA HIS A 268 -13.84 11.89 -8.13
C HIS A 268 -14.44 10.60 -8.72
N ASN A 269 -13.63 9.56 -8.89
CA ASN A 269 -14.03 8.29 -9.49
C ASN A 269 -13.57 7.10 -8.62
N SER A 270 -13.25 7.32 -7.34
CA SER A 270 -12.85 6.22 -6.45
C SER A 270 -14.01 5.27 -6.18
N VAL A 271 -13.67 4.03 -5.85
CA VAL A 271 -14.65 3.02 -5.43
C VAL A 271 -15.45 3.53 -4.23
N ASP A 272 -14.78 4.16 -3.25
CA ASP A 272 -15.46 4.73 -2.07
C ASP A 272 -16.49 5.80 -2.45
N PHE A 273 -16.17 6.67 -3.42
CA PHE A 273 -17.08 7.73 -3.86
C PHE A 273 -18.34 7.17 -4.52
N GLU A 274 -18.20 6.17 -5.40
CA GLU A 274 -19.35 5.53 -6.03
C GLU A 274 -20.18 4.72 -5.03
N VAL A 275 -19.54 4.12 -4.03
CA VAL A 275 -20.23 3.46 -2.91
C VAL A 275 -21.01 4.47 -2.08
N GLU A 276 -20.40 5.58 -1.69
CA GLU A 276 -21.05 6.63 -0.91
C GLU A 276 -22.26 7.20 -1.66
N LYS A 277 -22.11 7.50 -2.95
CA LYS A 277 -23.16 7.96 -3.84
C LYS A 277 -24.30 6.95 -3.97
N PHE A 278 -23.99 5.66 -4.06
CA PHE A 278 -24.98 4.59 -4.06
C PHE A 278 -25.75 4.54 -2.74
N LEU A 279 -25.07 4.58 -1.60
CA LEU A 279 -25.69 4.56 -0.28
C LEU A 279 -26.55 5.81 -0.04
N ARG A 280 -26.07 7.01 -0.38
CA ARG A 280 -26.83 8.27 -0.31
C ARG A 280 -28.10 8.18 -1.13
N THR A 281 -28.01 7.69 -2.37
CA THR A 281 -29.17 7.53 -3.26
C THR A 281 -30.16 6.51 -2.72
N THR A 282 -29.66 5.39 -2.20
CA THR A 282 -30.47 4.29 -1.65
C THR A 282 -31.20 4.72 -0.36
N LEU A 283 -30.55 5.54 0.48
CA LEU A 283 -31.10 5.99 1.76
C LEU A 283 -31.96 7.25 1.65
N ALA A 284 -31.90 8.01 0.56
CA ALA A 284 -32.61 9.29 0.39
C ALA A 284 -34.14 9.20 0.56
N GLY A 285 -34.74 8.03 0.33
CA GLY A 285 -36.17 7.79 0.47
C GLY A 285 -36.58 7.06 1.76
N VAL A 286 -35.64 6.85 2.69
CA VAL A 286 -35.89 6.15 3.96
C VAL A 286 -36.22 7.18 5.04
N ASP A 287 -37.15 6.84 5.93
CA ASP A 287 -37.50 7.66 7.10
C ASP A 287 -36.38 7.58 8.15
N LEU A 288 -35.30 8.31 7.90
CA LEU A 288 -34.13 8.46 8.76
C LEU A 288 -33.82 9.95 8.91
N SER A 289 -33.36 10.35 10.09
CA SER A 289 -32.80 11.68 10.28
C SER A 289 -31.51 11.86 9.47
N PRO A 290 -31.13 13.09 9.10
CA PRO A 290 -29.88 13.34 8.37
C PRO A 290 -28.64 12.79 9.06
N SER A 291 -28.60 12.81 10.40
CA SER A 291 -27.50 12.22 11.17
C SER A 291 -27.43 10.71 11.07
N GLU A 292 -28.59 10.03 11.11
CA GLU A 292 -28.64 8.57 10.95
C GLU A 292 -28.21 8.15 9.55
N VAL A 293 -28.65 8.89 8.51
CA VAL A 293 -28.21 8.65 7.13
C VAL A 293 -26.69 8.71 7.03
N GLU A 294 -26.05 9.72 7.62
CA GLU A 294 -24.59 9.87 7.57
C GLU A 294 -23.87 8.75 8.34
N GLU A 295 -24.38 8.33 9.50
CA GLU A 295 -23.85 7.19 10.25
C GLU A 295 -23.96 5.88 9.46
N HIS A 296 -25.10 5.68 8.79
CA HIS A 296 -25.37 4.49 7.98
C HIS A 296 -24.46 4.44 6.75
N ILE A 297 -24.21 5.59 6.13
CA ILE A 297 -23.25 5.72 5.02
C ILE A 297 -21.83 5.43 5.50
N LYS A 298 -21.38 6.06 6.59
CA LYS A 298 -20.04 5.84 7.15
C LYS A 298 -19.80 4.36 7.46
N THR A 299 -20.78 3.71 8.10
CA THR A 299 -20.73 2.27 8.41
C THR A 299 -20.74 1.43 7.13
N GLY A 300 -21.62 1.73 6.18
CA GLY A 300 -21.75 1.01 4.93
C GLY A 300 -20.49 1.08 4.06
N VAL A 301 -19.85 2.25 3.95
CA VAL A 301 -18.58 2.43 3.22
C VAL A 301 -17.48 1.59 3.86
N LYS A 302 -17.34 1.62 5.20
CA LYS A 302 -16.35 0.82 5.94
C LYS A 302 -16.54 -0.67 5.68
N GLU A 303 -17.76 -1.17 5.87
CA GLU A 303 -18.10 -2.59 5.70
C GLU A 303 -17.94 -3.05 4.24
N LEU A 304 -18.35 -2.23 3.29
CA LEU A 304 -18.26 -2.60 1.88
C LEU A 304 -16.82 -2.63 1.40
N ARG A 305 -15.95 -1.74 1.89
CA ARG A 305 -14.52 -1.81 1.59
C ARG A 305 -13.93 -3.16 1.98
N PHE A 306 -14.25 -3.66 3.17
CA PHE A 306 -13.82 -4.99 3.60
C PHE A 306 -14.42 -6.10 2.75
N ALA A 307 -15.72 -6.01 2.45
CA ALA A 307 -16.40 -7.05 1.67
C ALA A 307 -15.95 -7.10 0.19
N LEU A 308 -15.53 -5.97 -0.38
CA LEU A 308 -15.01 -5.88 -1.74
C LEU A 308 -13.63 -6.53 -1.89
N HIS A 309 -12.88 -6.68 -0.80
CA HIS A 309 -11.59 -7.39 -0.82
C HIS A 309 -11.76 -8.87 -1.23
N ASP A 310 -12.84 -9.51 -0.78
CA ASP A 310 -13.15 -10.91 -1.06
C ASP A 310 -14.21 -11.06 -2.16
N PHE A 311 -14.40 -10.01 -2.98
CA PHE A 311 -15.41 -10.00 -4.02
C PHE A 311 -15.09 -11.02 -5.13
N GLY A 312 -15.80 -12.14 -5.09
CA GLY A 312 -15.65 -13.24 -6.06
C GLY A 312 -16.34 -13.03 -7.41
N GLY A 313 -16.79 -11.81 -7.73
CA GLY A 313 -17.40 -11.46 -9.00
C GLY A 313 -18.94 -11.34 -8.98
N GLU A 314 -19.51 -11.08 -10.16
CA GLU A 314 -20.90 -10.59 -10.33
C GLU A 314 -22.01 -11.52 -9.82
N THR A 315 -21.71 -12.82 -9.64
CA THR A 315 -22.69 -13.86 -9.32
C THR A 315 -23.03 -13.96 -7.84
N SER A 316 -22.24 -13.32 -6.98
CA SER A 316 -22.42 -13.38 -5.53
C SER A 316 -22.86 -12.03 -4.98
N ASP A 317 -23.92 -12.04 -4.19
CA ASP A 317 -24.36 -10.86 -3.45
C ASP A 317 -23.39 -10.56 -2.30
N ILE A 318 -23.15 -9.28 -2.07
CA ILE A 318 -22.38 -8.77 -0.94
C ILE A 318 -23.36 -8.35 0.17
N HIS A 319 -23.02 -8.69 1.41
CA HIS A 319 -23.80 -8.31 2.57
C HIS A 319 -23.00 -7.39 3.47
N ILE A 320 -23.50 -6.18 3.69
CA ILE A 320 -22.84 -5.16 4.52
C ILE A 320 -23.74 -4.71 5.65
N ARG A 321 -23.16 -4.37 6.80
CA ARG A 321 -23.91 -3.65 7.83
C ARG A 321 -24.05 -2.18 7.42
N VAL A 322 -25.27 -1.68 7.49
CA VAL A 322 -25.60 -0.26 7.26
C VAL A 322 -26.33 0.35 8.44
N GLY A 323 -26.76 -0.44 9.43
CA GLY A 323 -27.46 0.06 10.60
C GLY A 323 -27.56 -1.00 11.70
N ASN A 324 -28.33 -0.70 12.75
CA ASN A 324 -28.53 -1.60 13.88
C ASN A 324 -29.50 -2.76 13.55
N SER A 325 -29.63 -3.71 14.48
CA SER A 325 -30.47 -4.90 14.28
C SER A 325 -31.98 -4.63 14.12
N TYR A 326 -32.45 -3.44 14.50
CA TYR A 326 -33.85 -3.02 14.35
C TYR A 326 -34.11 -2.38 12.99
N PHE A 327 -33.07 -1.95 12.28
CA PHE A 327 -33.21 -1.35 10.96
C PHE A 327 -33.64 -2.40 9.93
N HIS A 328 -34.87 -2.27 9.42
CA HIS A 328 -35.46 -3.15 8.43
C HIS A 328 -36.17 -2.33 7.36
N ASN A 329 -35.78 -2.55 6.10
CA ASN A 329 -36.44 -1.92 4.97
C ASN A 329 -36.27 -2.81 3.73
N SER A 330 -37.36 -3.43 3.30
CA SER A 330 -37.36 -4.36 2.16
C SER A 330 -37.11 -3.67 0.82
N ALA A 331 -37.48 -2.39 0.67
CA ALA A 331 -37.31 -1.64 -0.58
C ALA A 331 -35.84 -1.46 -0.94
N ILE A 332 -34.98 -1.29 0.08
CA ILE A 332 -33.53 -1.18 -0.07
C ILE A 332 -32.80 -2.49 0.23
N ARG A 333 -33.52 -3.62 0.25
CA ARG A 333 -32.98 -4.96 0.54
C ARG A 333 -32.22 -5.06 1.88
N THR A 334 -32.67 -4.32 2.90
CA THR A 334 -32.05 -4.32 4.23
C THR A 334 -32.87 -5.12 5.23
N ARG A 335 -32.24 -6.07 5.91
CA ARG A 335 -32.83 -6.88 6.98
C ARG A 335 -31.90 -6.94 8.18
N ARG A 336 -32.41 -6.60 9.37
CA ARG A 336 -31.65 -6.62 10.64
C ARG A 336 -30.34 -5.82 10.55
N GLY A 337 -30.41 -4.62 9.95
CA GLY A 337 -29.27 -3.73 9.77
C GLY A 337 -28.29 -4.15 8.67
N ARG A 338 -28.54 -5.26 7.95
CA ARG A 338 -27.69 -5.72 6.85
C ARG A 338 -28.34 -5.51 5.50
N MET A 339 -27.67 -4.78 4.62
CA MET A 339 -28.07 -4.53 3.24
C MET A 339 -27.46 -5.59 2.32
N SER A 340 -28.25 -6.09 1.36
CA SER A 340 -27.81 -7.01 0.30
C SER A 340 -27.58 -6.21 -0.98
N ILE A 341 -26.35 -6.20 -1.47
CA ILE A 341 -25.93 -5.54 -2.72
C ILE A 341 -25.61 -6.63 -3.73
N SER A 342 -26.14 -6.56 -4.95
CA SER A 342 -25.82 -7.56 -5.96
C SER A 342 -24.40 -7.42 -6.47
N GLY A 343 -23.77 -8.53 -6.86
CA GLY A 343 -22.42 -8.51 -7.41
C GLY A 343 -22.30 -7.63 -8.67
N SER A 344 -23.35 -7.52 -9.47
CA SER A 344 -23.41 -6.59 -10.62
C SER A 344 -23.30 -5.11 -10.21
N ILE A 345 -23.95 -4.71 -9.11
CA ILE A 345 -23.85 -3.35 -8.56
C ILE A 345 -22.45 -3.15 -7.99
N ALA A 346 -21.94 -4.15 -7.24
CA ALA A 346 -20.61 -4.10 -6.65
C ALA A 346 -19.50 -3.91 -7.71
N LYS A 347 -19.58 -4.65 -8.83
CA LYS A 347 -18.68 -4.45 -9.97
C LYS A 347 -18.79 -3.03 -10.55
N GLY A 348 -20.01 -2.50 -10.65
CA GLY A 348 -20.26 -1.16 -11.17
C GLY A 348 -19.54 -0.04 -10.40
N PHE A 349 -19.17 -0.26 -9.13
CA PHE A 349 -18.39 0.71 -8.36
C PHE A 349 -16.95 0.89 -8.88
N PHE A 350 -16.39 -0.09 -9.58
CA PHE A 350 -15.04 -0.03 -10.15
C PHE A 350 -15.02 0.56 -11.56
N ASP A 351 -16.14 0.50 -12.28
CA ASP A 351 -16.22 0.84 -13.71
C ASP A 351 -15.71 2.25 -14.06
N PRO A 352 -16.10 3.33 -13.35
CA PRO A 352 -15.62 4.67 -13.69
C PRO A 352 -14.10 4.78 -13.59
N PHE A 353 -13.54 4.21 -12.52
CA PHE A 353 -12.10 4.23 -12.26
C PHE A 353 -11.31 3.42 -13.28
N ILE A 354 -11.75 2.18 -13.56
CA ILE A 354 -11.08 1.30 -14.52
C ILE A 354 -11.09 1.95 -15.90
N LYS A 355 -12.23 2.49 -16.35
CA LYS A 355 -12.33 3.16 -17.66
C LYS A 355 -11.37 4.34 -17.78
N GLU A 356 -11.21 5.12 -16.71
CA GLU A 356 -10.29 6.26 -16.71
C GLU A 356 -8.82 5.81 -16.79
N ILE A 357 -8.44 4.80 -16.01
CA ILE A 357 -7.09 4.21 -16.05
C ILE A 357 -6.79 3.62 -17.42
N THR A 358 -7.68 2.79 -17.95
CA THR A 358 -7.49 2.15 -19.26
C THR A 358 -7.36 3.21 -20.35
N LYS A 359 -8.23 4.22 -20.36
CA LYS A 359 -8.13 5.33 -21.32
C LYS A 359 -6.79 6.07 -21.21
N SER A 360 -6.32 6.33 -19.99
CA SER A 360 -5.03 6.99 -19.77
C SER A 360 -3.86 6.15 -20.27
N VAL A 361 -3.90 4.84 -20.02
CA VAL A 361 -2.87 3.90 -20.50
C VAL A 361 -2.88 3.85 -22.02
N ASP A 362 -4.05 3.70 -22.65
CA ASP A 362 -4.17 3.67 -24.12
C ASP A 362 -3.57 4.93 -24.76
N GLN A 363 -3.91 6.11 -24.21
CA GLN A 363 -3.34 7.39 -24.66
C GLN A 363 -1.82 7.47 -24.48
N GLN A 364 -1.30 6.94 -23.37
CA GLN A 364 0.13 6.89 -23.13
C GLN A 364 0.85 6.02 -24.18
N LEU A 365 0.29 4.86 -24.52
CA LEU A 365 0.86 3.95 -25.50
C LEU A 365 0.79 4.50 -26.93
N GLU A 366 -0.35 5.10 -27.29
CA GLU A 366 -0.54 5.76 -28.59
C GLU A 366 0.44 6.91 -28.79
N SER A 367 0.63 7.77 -27.78
CA SER A 367 1.50 8.95 -27.90
C SER A 367 2.97 8.61 -28.20
N HIS A 368 3.42 7.41 -27.81
CA HIS A 368 4.79 6.97 -28.05
C HIS A 368 4.93 6.01 -29.26
N ASN A 369 3.84 5.66 -29.96
CA ASN A 369 3.82 4.63 -31.02
C ASN A 369 4.45 3.30 -30.58
N MET A 370 4.26 2.92 -29.31
CA MET A 370 4.94 1.79 -28.69
C MET A 370 3.99 0.61 -28.50
N TRP A 371 4.52 -0.60 -28.71
CA TRP A 371 3.82 -1.86 -28.43
C TRP A 371 4.39 -2.42 -27.13
N VAL A 372 3.56 -2.50 -26.10
CA VAL A 372 3.96 -3.11 -24.83
C VAL A 372 3.80 -4.61 -24.93
N ARG A 373 4.87 -5.35 -24.61
CA ARG A 373 4.81 -6.82 -24.57
C ARG A 373 4.27 -7.32 -23.23
N ASP A 374 4.65 -6.66 -22.15
CA ASP A 374 4.31 -7.06 -20.78
C ASP A 374 3.76 -5.87 -20.00
N ILE A 375 2.56 -6.01 -19.44
CA ILE A 375 1.97 -5.06 -18.50
C ILE A 375 2.05 -5.69 -17.11
N CYS A 376 2.78 -5.02 -16.23
CA CYS A 376 2.93 -5.40 -14.84
C CYS A 376 1.97 -4.56 -14.00
N PHE A 377 0.92 -5.19 -13.49
CA PHE A 377 0.08 -4.56 -12.48
C PHE A 377 0.71 -4.78 -11.11
N ALA A 378 0.83 -3.70 -10.35
CA ALA A 378 1.06 -3.77 -8.92
C ALA A 378 -0.18 -4.38 -8.25
N HIS A 379 -0.21 -5.71 -8.19
CA HIS A 379 -1.11 -6.41 -7.28
C HIS A 379 -0.23 -7.07 -6.23
N TYR A 380 -0.03 -6.37 -5.11
CA TYR A 380 0.48 -7.02 -3.91
C TYR A 380 -0.51 -8.13 -3.54
N PRO A 381 -0.02 -9.35 -3.24
CA PRO A 381 -0.78 -10.58 -3.36
C PRO A 381 -1.99 -10.59 -2.41
N SER A 382 -3.15 -10.30 -2.97
CA SER A 382 -4.45 -10.57 -2.35
C SER A 382 -5.47 -10.74 -3.48
N GLY A 383 -5.63 -11.98 -3.94
CA GLY A 383 -6.73 -12.38 -4.80
C GLY A 383 -6.59 -12.00 -6.28
N GLU A 384 -7.06 -12.89 -7.13
CA GLU A 384 -7.15 -12.69 -8.57
C GLU A 384 -8.19 -11.61 -8.90
N VAL A 385 -7.81 -10.33 -8.95
CA VAL A 385 -8.67 -9.29 -9.52
C VAL A 385 -7.83 -8.32 -10.35
N CYS A 386 -7.28 -8.84 -11.45
CA CYS A 386 -7.01 -8.12 -12.72
C CYS A 386 -6.23 -9.07 -13.63
N LYS A 387 -6.97 -9.88 -14.37
CA LYS A 387 -6.52 -10.51 -15.61
C LYS A 387 -7.36 -9.96 -16.74
#